data_AF-A0A7S2B7K8-F1
#
_entry.id   AF-A0A7S2B7K8-F1
#
_cell.length_a   1.000
_cell.length_b   1.000
_cell.length_c   1.000
_cell.angle_alpha   90.00
_cell.angle_beta   90.00
_cell.angle_gamma   90.00
#
_symmetry.space_group_name_H-M   'P 1'
#
loop_
_entity.id
_entity.type
_entity.pdbx_description
1 polymer ?
#
loop_
_entity_poly.entity_id
_entity_poly.type
_entity_poly.pdbx_seq_one_letter_code
_entity_poly.pdbx_strand_id
1 'polypeptide(L)'
;KVPIAVFDGEQVGESTAIARTAIKRVTAGSLAAARRELAVESHLCSDDAMKWTEWSDTKFAPMVYPNITRSIRECYDTLGYVDQVTEWGFVERQVVRTAGALGMGLAHGKIKKKYGIEDEREALLGRVDEWVAEGVAGQPFRGGQAPDLSDLAVYGAIAAVSGTEAAGELRQHAGLNDWLRRVEDLL
;
A
#
# COMPACT_ATOMS: atom_id res chain seq x y z
N LYS A 1 6.78 -15.43 5.80
CA LYS A 1 6.56 -14.05 5.30
C LYS A 1 5.52 -13.40 6.20
N VAL A 2 5.55 -12.08 6.33
CA VAL A 2 4.51 -11.27 6.98
C VAL A 2 3.74 -10.50 5.89
N PRO A 3 2.51 -10.03 6.13
CA PRO A 3 1.72 -10.15 7.36
C PRO A 3 1.18 -11.58 7.62
N ILE A 4 0.87 -11.86 8.89
CA ILE A 4 0.17 -13.05 9.36
C ILE A 4 -0.95 -12.56 10.29
N ALA A 5 -2.17 -13.07 10.10
CA ALA A 5 -3.30 -12.84 10.99
C ALA A 5 -3.80 -14.17 11.55
N VAL A 6 -4.23 -14.16 12.80
CA VAL A 6 -4.87 -15.32 13.45
C VAL A 6 -6.35 -15.08 13.51
N PHE A 7 -7.13 -16.01 12.97
CA PHE A 7 -8.57 -15.99 13.10
C PHE A 7 -9.06 -17.32 13.69
N ASP A 8 -9.77 -17.29 14.82
CA ASP A 8 -10.29 -18.47 15.51
C ASP A 8 -9.24 -19.56 15.80
N GLY A 9 -7.99 -19.14 16.03
CA GLY A 9 -6.84 -20.03 16.24
C GLY A 9 -6.16 -20.53 14.95
N GLU A 10 -6.71 -20.23 13.77
CA GLU A 10 -6.09 -20.54 12.47
C GLU A 10 -5.20 -19.38 11.99
N GLN A 11 -3.98 -19.71 11.57
CA GLN A 11 -3.06 -18.73 10.99
C GLN A 11 -3.29 -18.59 9.49
N VAL A 12 -3.52 -17.35 9.04
CA VAL A 12 -3.61 -16.98 7.64
C VAL A 12 -2.44 -16.05 7.32
N GLY A 13 -1.61 -16.44 6.36
CA GLY A 13 -0.52 -15.62 5.82
C GLY A 13 -0.89 -14.98 4.48
N GLU A 14 -0.07 -14.04 4.02
CA GLU A 14 -0.25 -13.23 2.80
C GLU A 14 -1.40 -12.20 2.94
N SER A 15 -1.11 -10.94 2.64
CA SER A 15 -2.00 -9.79 2.84
C SER A 15 -3.38 -9.98 2.20
N THR A 16 -3.41 -10.41 0.95
CA THR A 16 -4.65 -10.60 0.18
C THR A 16 -5.51 -11.73 0.74
N ALA A 17 -4.91 -12.82 1.20
CA ALA A 17 -5.65 -13.91 1.84
C ALA A 17 -6.21 -13.47 3.21
N ILE A 18 -5.44 -12.69 3.98
CA ILE A 18 -5.91 -12.09 5.24
C ILE A 18 -7.11 -11.18 4.98
N ALA A 19 -7.01 -10.27 4.00
CA ALA A 19 -8.08 -9.33 3.68
C ALA A 19 -9.36 -10.04 3.26
N ARG A 20 -9.27 -11.03 2.36
CA ARG A 20 -10.44 -11.83 1.95
C ARG A 20 -11.07 -12.58 3.11
N THR A 21 -10.25 -13.17 3.96
CA THR A 21 -10.73 -13.89 5.14
C THR A 21 -11.42 -12.95 6.13
N ALA A 22 -10.90 -11.74 6.32
CA ALA A 22 -11.53 -10.72 7.13
C ALA A 22 -12.88 -10.27 6.55
N ILE A 23 -12.95 -10.01 5.24
CA ILE A 23 -14.18 -9.65 4.52
C ILE A 23 -15.27 -10.69 4.77
N LYS A 24 -14.97 -11.97 4.52
CA LYS A 24 -15.91 -13.09 4.74
C LYS A 24 -16.44 -13.15 6.17
N ARG A 25 -15.59 -12.86 7.16
CA ARG A 25 -16.00 -12.87 8.57
C ARG A 25 -16.90 -11.69 8.93
N VAL A 26 -16.62 -10.50 8.43
CA VAL A 26 -17.45 -9.30 8.67
C VAL A 26 -18.83 -9.44 8.04
N THR A 27 -18.93 -10.18 6.94
CA THR A 27 -20.19 -10.39 6.21
C THR A 27 -21.03 -11.55 6.72
N ALA A 28 -20.47 -12.45 7.53
CA ALA A 28 -21.16 -13.66 7.99
C ALA A 28 -22.39 -13.35 8.87
N GLY A 29 -23.58 -13.85 8.49
CA GLY A 29 -24.83 -13.65 9.23
C GLY A 29 -26.01 -14.52 8.76
N SER A 30 -27.25 -14.13 9.10
CA SER A 30 -28.49 -14.86 8.72
C SER A 30 -28.67 -15.04 7.20
N LEU A 31 -29.65 -15.83 6.74
CA LEU A 31 -29.95 -16.04 5.31
C LEU A 31 -30.16 -14.74 4.48
N ALA A 32 -30.66 -13.67 5.09
CA ALA A 32 -30.76 -12.35 4.46
C ALA A 32 -29.39 -11.64 4.41
N ALA A 33 -28.53 -11.90 5.39
CA ALA A 33 -27.13 -11.49 5.36
C ALA A 33 -26.33 -12.29 4.32
N ALA A 34 -26.63 -13.56 4.07
CA ALA A 34 -25.91 -14.38 3.07
C ALA A 34 -26.00 -13.82 1.63
N ARG A 35 -27.16 -13.26 1.22
CA ARG A 35 -27.28 -12.57 -0.08
C ARG A 35 -26.50 -11.25 -0.12
N ARG A 36 -26.48 -10.52 1.00
CA ARG A 36 -25.73 -9.27 1.13
C ARG A 36 -24.22 -9.54 1.19
N GLU A 37 -23.83 -10.60 1.85
CA GLU A 37 -22.48 -11.15 1.96
C GLU A 37 -21.95 -11.54 0.59
N LEU A 38 -22.72 -12.33 -0.17
CA LEU A 38 -22.34 -12.67 -1.54
C LEU A 38 -22.18 -11.41 -2.41
N ALA A 39 -23.08 -10.43 -2.28
CA ALA A 39 -22.99 -9.18 -3.02
C ALA A 39 -21.73 -8.38 -2.64
N VAL A 40 -21.42 -8.25 -1.35
CA VAL A 40 -20.24 -7.55 -0.84
C VAL A 40 -18.95 -8.26 -1.24
N GLU A 41 -18.85 -9.57 -1.07
CA GLU A 41 -17.69 -10.35 -1.51
C GLU A 41 -17.52 -10.26 -3.03
N SER A 42 -18.61 -10.35 -3.79
CA SER A 42 -18.55 -10.23 -5.26
C SER A 42 -18.10 -8.85 -5.73
N HIS A 43 -18.42 -7.80 -4.97
CA HIS A 43 -17.97 -6.44 -5.26
C HIS A 43 -16.50 -6.25 -4.89
N LEU A 44 -16.15 -6.52 -3.64
CA LEU A 44 -14.80 -6.31 -3.10
C LEU A 44 -13.75 -7.21 -3.75
N CYS A 45 -14.13 -8.43 -4.15
CA CYS A 45 -13.23 -9.46 -4.64
C CYS A 45 -13.63 -9.99 -6.03
N SER A 46 -14.24 -9.15 -6.87
CA SER A 46 -14.46 -9.48 -8.29
C SER A 46 -13.14 -9.87 -8.98
N ASP A 47 -13.23 -10.59 -10.11
CA ASP A 47 -12.03 -10.99 -10.87
C ASP A 47 -11.17 -9.77 -11.27
N ASP A 48 -11.84 -8.67 -11.62
CA ASP A 48 -11.16 -7.41 -11.92
C ASP A 48 -10.55 -6.80 -10.64
N ALA A 49 -11.24 -6.84 -9.49
CA ALA A 49 -10.72 -6.44 -8.16
C ALA A 49 -9.41 -7.16 -7.86
N MET A 50 -9.40 -8.48 -8.08
CA MET A 50 -8.24 -9.32 -7.83
C MET A 50 -7.09 -9.03 -8.80
N LYS A 51 -7.38 -8.79 -10.08
CA LYS A 51 -6.37 -8.42 -11.09
C LYS A 51 -5.62 -7.15 -10.69
N TRP A 52 -6.33 -6.10 -10.27
CA TRP A 52 -5.69 -4.85 -9.85
C TRP A 52 -5.07 -4.94 -8.45
N THR A 53 -5.58 -5.81 -7.58
CA THR A 53 -4.92 -6.11 -6.30
C THR A 53 -3.54 -6.74 -6.56
N GLU A 54 -3.46 -7.72 -7.47
CA GLU A 54 -2.19 -8.31 -7.90
C GLU A 54 -1.29 -7.29 -8.59
N TRP A 55 -1.86 -6.40 -9.41
CA TRP A 55 -1.12 -5.29 -10.01
C TRP A 55 -0.51 -4.38 -8.93
N SER A 56 -1.27 -4.05 -7.87
CA SER A 56 -0.77 -3.25 -6.75
C SER A 56 0.45 -3.92 -6.13
N ASP A 57 0.34 -5.20 -5.79
CA ASP A 57 1.41 -5.96 -5.13
C ASP A 57 2.66 -6.16 -6.00
N THR A 58 2.46 -6.39 -7.31
CA THR A 58 3.54 -6.84 -8.21
C THR A 58 4.11 -5.75 -9.11
N LYS A 59 3.36 -4.67 -9.35
CA LYS A 59 3.74 -3.58 -10.28
C LYS A 59 3.87 -2.23 -9.58
N PHE A 60 2.97 -1.90 -8.66
CA PHE A 60 2.96 -0.60 -7.99
C PHE A 60 3.84 -0.57 -6.74
N ALA A 61 3.56 -1.42 -5.75
CA ALA A 61 4.28 -1.47 -4.47
C ALA A 61 5.81 -1.62 -4.63
N PRO A 62 6.35 -2.37 -5.60
CA PRO A 62 7.78 -2.42 -5.83
C PRO A 62 8.41 -1.09 -6.26
N MET A 63 7.64 -0.15 -6.82
CA MET A 63 8.11 1.19 -7.18
C MET A 63 8.16 2.13 -5.97
N VAL A 64 7.44 1.82 -4.90
CA VAL A 64 7.36 2.68 -3.71
C VAL A 64 8.68 2.70 -2.94
N TYR A 65 9.27 1.54 -2.64
CA TYR A 65 10.50 1.46 -1.83
C TYR A 65 11.69 2.24 -2.41
N PRO A 66 12.00 2.16 -3.72
CA PRO A 66 13.08 2.97 -4.32
C PRO A 66 12.89 4.48 -4.13
N ASN A 67 11.63 4.95 -4.07
CA ASN A 67 11.33 6.38 -3.94
C ASN A 67 11.48 6.93 -2.52
N ILE A 68 11.57 6.08 -1.50
CA ILE A 68 11.89 6.47 -0.11
C ILE A 68 13.35 6.21 0.25
N THR A 69 14.17 5.80 -0.74
CA THR A 69 15.58 5.43 -0.55
C THR A 69 16.54 6.06 -1.54
N ARG A 70 16.13 7.11 -2.28
CA ARG A 70 16.95 7.71 -3.35
C ARG A 70 18.21 8.39 -2.81
N SER A 71 18.13 8.89 -1.56
CA SER A 71 19.24 9.51 -0.85
C SER A 71 19.33 8.99 0.59
N ILE A 72 20.53 9.11 1.20
CA ILE A 72 20.70 8.78 2.62
C ILE A 72 19.83 9.67 3.51
N ARG A 73 19.57 10.92 3.08
CA ARG A 73 18.64 11.83 3.75
C ARG A 73 17.22 11.24 3.76
N GLU A 74 16.69 10.86 2.61
CA GLU A 74 15.36 10.23 2.53
C GLU A 74 15.28 8.93 3.32
N CYS A 75 16.34 8.10 3.28
CA CYS A 75 16.40 6.89 4.09
C CYS A 75 16.30 7.21 5.59
N TYR A 76 17.02 8.25 6.04
CA TYR A 76 16.98 8.70 7.42
C TYR A 76 15.62 9.29 7.79
N ASP A 77 15.02 10.10 6.92
CA ASP A 77 13.71 10.71 7.13
C ASP A 77 12.59 9.66 7.19
N THR A 78 12.65 8.64 6.33
CA THR A 78 11.73 7.49 6.33
C THR A 78 11.75 6.72 7.66
N LEU A 79 12.91 6.65 8.30
CA LEU A 79 13.07 6.03 9.62
C LEU A 79 12.70 6.97 10.77
N GLY A 80 12.08 8.13 10.50
CA GLY A 80 11.63 9.09 11.53
C GLY A 80 10.62 8.53 12.51
N TYR A 81 9.87 7.49 12.14
CA TYR A 81 8.97 6.79 13.07
C TYR A 81 9.71 6.20 14.29
N VAL A 82 11.01 5.91 14.16
CA VAL A 82 11.85 5.41 15.26
C VAL A 82 11.86 6.41 16.43
N ASP A 83 11.70 7.71 16.17
CA ASP A 83 11.63 8.73 17.21
C ASP A 83 10.37 8.60 18.09
N GLN A 84 9.35 7.87 17.64
CA GLN A 84 8.11 7.63 18.37
C GLN A 84 8.15 6.35 19.23
N VAL A 85 9.19 5.52 19.12
CA VAL A 85 9.32 4.26 19.85
C VAL A 85 9.73 4.53 21.31
N THR A 86 8.75 4.53 22.21
CA THR A 86 8.94 4.97 23.61
C THR A 86 9.88 4.10 24.43
N GLU A 87 10.04 2.83 24.06
CA GLU A 87 10.82 1.80 24.74
C GLU A 87 12.33 2.01 24.62
N TRP A 88 12.78 2.78 23.62
CA TRP A 88 14.20 3.02 23.36
C TRP A 88 14.63 4.39 23.85
N GLY A 89 15.86 4.49 24.37
CA GLY A 89 16.51 5.75 24.69
C GLY A 89 16.86 6.56 23.44
N PHE A 90 17.13 7.86 23.59
CA PHE A 90 17.48 8.74 22.47
C PHE A 90 18.65 8.19 21.64
N VAL A 91 19.73 7.75 22.29
CA VAL A 91 20.93 7.23 21.59
C VAL A 91 20.60 5.97 20.79
N GLU A 92 19.80 5.05 21.35
CA GLU A 92 19.39 3.82 20.67
C GLU A 92 18.58 4.14 19.40
N ARG A 93 17.62 5.09 19.50
CA ARG A 93 16.85 5.57 18.36
C ARG A 93 17.76 6.14 17.27
N GLN A 94 18.72 6.98 17.64
CA GLN A 94 19.66 7.59 16.68
C GLN A 94 20.58 6.56 16.01
N VAL A 95 21.05 5.56 16.75
CA VAL A 95 21.86 4.47 16.20
C VAL A 95 21.05 3.64 15.22
N VAL A 96 19.84 3.21 15.60
CA VAL A 96 18.96 2.42 14.72
C VAL A 96 18.61 3.20 13.46
N ARG A 97 18.23 4.47 13.60
CA ARG A 97 17.86 5.34 12.48
C ARG A 97 19.03 5.53 11.51
N THR A 98 20.22 5.80 12.02
CA THR A 98 21.42 6.00 11.17
C THR A 98 21.86 4.71 10.50
N ALA A 99 21.95 3.61 11.24
CA ALA A 99 22.37 2.31 10.71
C ALA A 99 21.36 1.78 9.68
N GLY A 100 20.06 1.92 9.96
CA GLY A 100 18.99 1.57 9.04
C GLY A 100 19.08 2.40 7.75
N ALA A 101 19.32 3.70 7.85
CA ALA A 101 19.41 4.58 6.69
C ALA A 101 20.55 4.18 5.74
N LEU A 102 21.72 3.87 6.30
CA LEU A 102 22.86 3.36 5.54
C LEU A 102 22.55 2.00 4.89
N GLY A 103 21.92 1.09 5.63
CA GLY A 103 21.50 -0.22 5.11
C GLY A 103 20.52 -0.10 3.96
N MET A 104 19.53 0.79 4.07
CA MET A 104 18.56 1.09 3.02
C MET A 104 19.24 1.66 1.78
N GLY A 105 20.14 2.65 1.93
CA GLY A 105 20.89 3.21 0.81
C GLY A 105 21.76 2.17 0.08
N LEU A 106 22.34 1.20 0.80
CA LEU A 106 23.10 0.10 0.18
C LEU A 106 22.19 -0.92 -0.54
N ALA A 107 20.98 -1.14 -0.04
CA ALA A 107 20.00 -2.02 -0.67
C ALA A 107 19.36 -1.39 -1.93
N HIS A 108 19.25 -0.07 -1.96
CA HIS A 108 18.58 0.70 -3.02
C HIS A 108 18.98 0.27 -4.44
N GLY A 109 20.28 0.26 -4.76
CA GLY A 109 20.77 -0.13 -6.09
C GLY A 109 20.44 -1.58 -6.47
N LYS A 110 20.41 -2.50 -5.50
CA LYS A 110 20.00 -3.90 -5.74
C LYS A 110 18.53 -4.00 -6.07
N ILE A 111 17.68 -3.21 -5.40
CA ILE A 111 16.24 -3.16 -5.66
C ILE A 111 15.97 -2.55 -7.03
N LYS A 112 16.61 -1.43 -7.40
CA LYS A 112 16.49 -0.84 -8.74
C LYS A 112 16.81 -1.85 -9.83
N LYS A 113 17.95 -2.55 -9.69
CA LYS A 113 18.37 -3.59 -10.64
C LYS A 113 17.38 -4.76 -10.71
N LYS A 114 16.85 -5.21 -9.57
CA LYS A 114 15.87 -6.32 -9.50
C LYS A 114 14.60 -6.01 -10.29
N TYR A 115 14.14 -4.76 -10.26
CA TYR A 115 12.88 -4.34 -10.88
C TYR A 115 13.06 -3.55 -12.19
N GLY A 116 14.30 -3.42 -12.68
CA GLY A 116 14.59 -2.70 -13.93
C GLY A 116 14.27 -1.21 -13.89
N ILE A 117 14.53 -0.56 -12.74
CA ILE A 117 14.22 0.85 -12.53
C ILE A 117 15.43 1.70 -12.90
N GLU A 118 15.28 2.55 -13.91
CA GLU A 118 16.28 3.53 -14.33
C GLU A 118 16.12 4.84 -13.55
N ASP A 119 14.96 5.47 -13.68
CA ASP A 119 14.51 6.61 -12.88
C ASP A 119 13.36 6.17 -11.95
N GLU A 120 13.57 6.31 -10.64
CA GLU A 120 12.64 5.90 -9.59
C GLU A 120 11.35 6.71 -9.65
N ARG A 121 11.48 8.01 -9.91
CA ARG A 121 10.35 8.93 -9.87
C ARG A 121 9.48 8.72 -11.09
N GLU A 122 10.09 8.65 -12.26
CA GLU A 122 9.39 8.34 -13.51
C GLU A 122 8.69 6.98 -13.43
N ALA A 123 9.37 5.96 -12.89
CA ALA A 123 8.78 4.63 -12.74
C ALA A 123 7.57 4.62 -11.80
N LEU A 124 7.61 5.37 -10.70
CA LEU A 124 6.48 5.47 -9.77
C LEU A 124 5.34 6.31 -10.38
N LEU A 125 5.63 7.47 -10.93
CA LEU A 125 4.61 8.34 -11.54
C LEU A 125 3.95 7.68 -12.75
N GLY A 126 4.70 6.93 -13.56
CA GLY A 126 4.11 6.14 -14.65
C GLY A 126 3.12 5.08 -14.16
N ARG A 127 3.37 4.45 -13.01
CA ARG A 127 2.40 3.52 -12.38
C ARG A 127 1.20 4.27 -11.80
N VAL A 128 1.39 5.49 -11.31
CA VAL A 128 0.28 6.34 -10.86
C VAL A 128 -0.60 6.73 -12.05
N ASP A 129 0.00 7.12 -13.17
CA ASP A 129 -0.73 7.44 -14.40
C ASP A 129 -1.55 6.24 -14.88
N GLU A 130 -0.94 5.04 -14.90
CA GLU A 130 -1.61 3.78 -15.22
C GLU A 130 -2.79 3.50 -14.27
N TRP A 131 -2.60 3.69 -12.96
CA TRP A 131 -3.67 3.52 -11.96
C TRP A 131 -4.84 4.49 -12.20
N VAL A 132 -4.54 5.77 -12.41
CA VAL A 132 -5.58 6.80 -12.58
C VAL A 132 -6.31 6.62 -13.90
N ALA A 133 -5.59 6.35 -14.98
CA ALA A 133 -6.14 6.27 -16.33
C ALA A 133 -6.87 4.94 -16.60
N GLU A 134 -6.32 3.81 -16.16
CA GLU A 134 -6.83 2.48 -16.48
C GLU A 134 -7.48 1.78 -15.30
N GLY A 135 -6.97 1.98 -14.08
CA GLY A 135 -7.54 1.40 -12.86
C GLY A 135 -8.81 2.12 -12.46
N VAL A 136 -8.68 3.36 -12.00
CA VAL A 136 -9.81 4.20 -11.59
C VAL A 136 -10.66 4.62 -12.79
N ALA A 137 -10.04 4.89 -13.94
CA ALA A 137 -10.71 5.11 -15.22
C ALA A 137 -11.86 6.15 -15.16
N GLY A 138 -11.64 7.25 -14.43
CA GLY A 138 -12.61 8.34 -14.28
C GLY A 138 -13.79 8.07 -13.33
N GLN A 139 -13.80 6.92 -12.66
CA GLN A 139 -14.78 6.62 -11.61
C GLN A 139 -14.39 7.25 -10.26
N PRO A 140 -15.32 7.36 -9.28
CA PRO A 140 -14.98 7.78 -7.92
C PRO A 140 -13.91 6.88 -7.29
N PHE A 141 -14.12 5.56 -7.38
CA PHE A 141 -13.19 4.52 -6.97
C PHE A 141 -13.00 3.56 -8.14
N ARG A 142 -11.96 2.75 -8.07
CA ARG A 142 -11.80 1.69 -9.07
C ARG A 142 -12.89 0.61 -8.95
N GLY A 143 -13.45 0.38 -7.76
CA GLY A 143 -14.70 -0.34 -7.57
C GLY A 143 -15.97 0.37 -8.08
N GLY A 144 -15.87 1.54 -8.70
CA GLY A 144 -17.00 2.34 -9.18
C GLY A 144 -17.51 3.31 -8.12
N GLN A 145 -18.75 3.11 -7.65
CA GLN A 145 -19.38 4.00 -6.64
C GLN A 145 -18.95 3.73 -5.20
N ALA A 146 -18.32 2.58 -4.96
CA ALA A 146 -17.74 2.19 -3.67
C ALA A 146 -16.39 1.52 -3.93
N PRO A 147 -15.42 1.64 -3.01
CA PRO A 147 -14.11 1.02 -3.18
C PRO A 147 -14.22 -0.50 -3.25
N ASP A 148 -13.30 -1.14 -3.98
CA ASP A 148 -13.06 -2.57 -3.91
C ASP A 148 -11.71 -2.89 -3.23
N LEU A 149 -11.33 -4.17 -3.17
CA LEU A 149 -10.09 -4.57 -2.51
C LEU A 149 -8.84 -3.94 -3.14
N SER A 150 -8.85 -3.64 -4.43
CA SER A 150 -7.70 -3.04 -5.08
C SER A 150 -7.54 -1.56 -4.77
N ASP A 151 -8.65 -0.83 -4.54
CA ASP A 151 -8.59 0.53 -3.99
C ASP A 151 -7.85 0.53 -2.64
N LEU A 152 -8.19 -0.42 -1.76
CA LEU A 152 -7.53 -0.59 -0.46
C LEU A 152 -6.06 -1.02 -0.60
N ALA A 153 -5.74 -1.87 -1.58
CA ALA A 153 -4.38 -2.33 -1.82
C ALA A 153 -3.46 -1.19 -2.27
N VAL A 154 -3.89 -0.38 -3.23
CA VAL A 154 -3.12 0.77 -3.72
C VAL A 154 -3.01 1.84 -2.64
N TYR A 155 -4.12 2.14 -1.95
CA TYR A 155 -4.11 3.07 -0.84
C TYR A 155 -3.16 2.62 0.27
N GLY A 156 -3.20 1.35 0.65
CA GLY A 156 -2.31 0.79 1.67
C GLY A 156 -0.83 0.93 1.31
N ALA A 157 -0.47 0.72 0.05
CA ALA A 157 0.91 0.89 -0.43
C ALA A 157 1.37 2.36 -0.36
N ILE A 158 0.49 3.32 -0.66
CA ILE A 158 0.78 4.76 -0.52
C ILE A 158 0.84 5.16 0.95
N ALA A 159 -0.13 4.70 1.74
CA ALA A 159 -0.24 5.00 3.17
C ALA A 159 0.98 4.52 3.94
N ALA A 160 1.58 3.39 3.55
CA ALA A 160 2.80 2.83 4.14
C ALA A 160 4.03 3.76 4.06
N VAL A 161 4.02 4.73 3.15
CA VAL A 161 5.08 5.74 3.01
C VAL A 161 4.63 7.15 3.37
N SER A 162 3.48 7.29 4.04
CA SER A 162 3.01 8.59 4.54
C SER A 162 4.07 9.29 5.38
N GLY A 163 4.18 10.60 5.23
CA GLY A 163 5.18 11.42 5.93
C GLY A 163 6.56 11.45 5.26
N THR A 164 6.76 10.73 4.16
CA THR A 164 7.96 10.86 3.33
C THR A 164 7.80 11.91 2.23
N GLU A 165 8.91 12.40 1.69
CA GLU A 165 8.93 13.28 0.51
C GLU A 165 8.20 12.62 -0.68
N ALA A 166 8.42 11.32 -0.89
CA ALA A 166 7.75 10.57 -1.95
C ALA A 166 6.22 10.59 -1.84
N ALA A 167 5.67 10.44 -0.63
CA ALA A 167 4.23 10.56 -0.42
C ALA A 167 3.72 11.98 -0.66
N GLY A 168 4.51 13.01 -0.30
CA GLY A 168 4.20 14.40 -0.61
C GLY A 168 4.07 14.64 -2.11
N GLU A 169 4.99 14.09 -2.90
CA GLU A 169 4.95 14.20 -4.36
C GLU A 169 3.79 13.41 -4.98
N LEU A 170 3.48 12.21 -4.49
CA LEU A 170 2.29 11.46 -4.92
C LEU A 170 1.01 12.28 -4.73
N ARG A 171 0.88 13.02 -3.62
CA ARG A 171 -0.27 13.89 -3.35
C ARG A 171 -0.33 15.14 -4.23
N GLN A 172 0.73 15.49 -4.95
CA GLN A 172 0.70 16.59 -5.92
C GLN A 172 0.14 16.14 -7.29
N HIS A 173 0.08 14.83 -7.54
CA HIS A 173 -0.52 14.31 -8.76
C HIS A 173 -2.05 14.43 -8.67
N ALA A 174 -2.64 15.31 -9.48
CA ALA A 174 -4.04 15.73 -9.33
C ALA A 174 -5.04 14.56 -9.36
N GLY A 175 -4.93 13.67 -10.35
CA GLY A 175 -5.84 12.53 -10.50
C GLY A 175 -5.73 11.53 -9.36
N LEU A 176 -4.50 11.28 -8.89
CA LEU A 176 -4.27 10.41 -7.73
C LEU A 176 -4.79 11.04 -6.45
N ASN A 177 -4.52 12.33 -6.22
CA ASN A 177 -4.91 13.04 -5.02
C ASN A 177 -6.43 13.11 -4.85
N ASP A 178 -7.16 13.35 -5.94
CA ASP A 178 -8.62 13.36 -5.91
C ASP A 178 -9.19 11.99 -5.52
N TRP A 179 -8.62 10.90 -6.05
CA TRP A 179 -8.99 9.54 -5.65
C TRP A 179 -8.58 9.22 -4.21
N LEU A 180 -7.35 9.56 -3.81
CA LEU A 180 -6.85 9.36 -2.44
C LEU A 180 -7.76 9.99 -1.41
N ARG A 181 -8.16 11.25 -1.61
CA ARG A 181 -9.07 11.95 -0.69
C ARG A 181 -10.40 11.23 -0.55
N ARG A 182 -10.97 10.72 -1.64
CA ARG A 182 -12.23 9.95 -1.58
C ARG A 182 -12.08 8.65 -0.80
N VAL A 183 -10.93 7.99 -0.88
CA VAL A 183 -10.64 6.79 -0.08
C VAL A 183 -10.44 7.16 1.39
N GLU A 184 -9.71 8.23 1.67
CA GLU A 184 -9.47 8.74 3.03
C GLU A 184 -10.76 9.19 3.73
N ASP A 185 -11.70 9.80 3.01
CA ASP A 185 -13.00 10.24 3.55
C ASP A 185 -13.90 9.07 4.04
N LEU A 186 -13.53 7.81 3.75
CA LEU A 186 -14.23 6.60 4.19
C LEU A 186 -13.64 5.96 5.46
N LEU A 187 -12.48 6.44 5.95
CA LEU A 187 -11.72 5.89 7.07
C LEU A 187 -11.84 6.73 8.34
#